data_AF-A0A434A8A8-F1
#
_entry.id   AF-A0A434A8A8-F1
#
_cell.length_a   1.000
_cell.length_b   1.000
_cell.length_c   1.000
_cell.angle_alpha   90.00
_cell.angle_beta   90.00
_cell.angle_gamma   90.00
#
_symmetry.space_group_name_H-M   'P 1'
#
loop_
_entity.id
_entity.type
_entity.pdbx_description
1 polymer ?
#
loop_
_entity_poly.entity_id
_entity_poly.type
_entity_poly.pdbx_seq_one_letter_code
_entity_poly.pdbx_strand_id
1 'polypeptide(L)'
;MKIQILVCLFCFSLSIAAQEDSVRSSESNIAVVSADNLKVVYRGVLNPISISVPNCKTFTASGIGLSRKSEGKYSLSPGQGLFSIIKLNIELNNGSKIIEEYKFRIKGIKSFLGKINDRINCEGCILEMTKEELYNSTIKYGVSEDCLFDLDLSQYKINSFTIKFSNKKIVIKGNKFNDDINNTIKKSKKGSIFLIYDIGYSFPGSENYLLGRLVPIKIMIVEKEVEQNYYENKEFIRDSIRRMKIEKKLLKR
;
A
#
# COMPACT_ATOMS: atom_id res chain seq x y z
N MET A 1 17.05 71.57 -62.65
CA MET A 1 15.61 71.65 -62.99
C MET A 1 14.95 70.33 -62.62
N LYS A 2 13.94 70.38 -61.74
CA LYS A 2 12.79 69.45 -61.56
C LYS A 2 13.03 67.94 -61.29
N ILE A 3 12.81 67.59 -60.01
CA ILE A 3 12.02 66.49 -59.42
C ILE A 3 11.38 65.48 -60.39
N GLN A 4 11.52 64.17 -60.09
CA GLN A 4 10.36 63.27 -60.09
C GLN A 4 10.55 62.04 -59.17
N ILE A 5 9.56 61.89 -58.30
CA ILE A 5 9.27 60.79 -57.38
C ILE A 5 8.69 59.63 -58.20
N LEU A 6 9.11 58.39 -57.93
CA LEU A 6 8.30 57.20 -58.21
C LEU A 6 8.38 56.22 -57.05
N VAL A 7 7.31 56.22 -56.27
CA VAL A 7 6.96 55.21 -55.27
C VAL A 7 6.46 53.97 -56.02
N CYS A 8 7.02 52.81 -55.73
CA CYS A 8 6.39 51.52 -56.00
C CYS A 8 6.49 50.65 -54.75
N LEU A 9 5.37 50.57 -54.02
CA LEU A 9 5.06 49.45 -53.13
C LEU A 9 5.01 48.17 -53.99
N PHE A 10 5.75 47.13 -53.61
CA PHE A 10 5.35 45.77 -53.99
C PHE A 10 5.58 44.79 -52.84
N CYS A 11 4.56 43.97 -52.67
CA CYS A 11 4.21 43.13 -51.54
C CYS A 11 5.25 42.10 -51.11
N PHE A 12 5.29 41.89 -49.79
CA PHE A 12 5.78 40.68 -49.14
C PHE A 12 5.24 39.40 -49.82
N SER A 13 6.15 38.49 -50.18
CA SER A 13 5.86 37.07 -50.29
C SER A 13 6.80 36.30 -49.36
N LEU A 14 6.22 35.77 -48.27
CA LEU A 14 6.86 34.78 -47.41
C LEU A 14 7.06 33.51 -48.24
N SER A 15 8.30 33.23 -48.64
CA SER A 15 8.70 31.89 -49.08
C SER A 15 9.43 31.23 -47.93
N ILE A 16 8.75 30.29 -47.27
CA ILE A 16 9.34 29.39 -46.28
C ILE A 16 10.24 28.42 -47.04
N ALA A 17 11.55 28.62 -46.97
CA ALA A 17 12.52 27.59 -47.28
C ALA A 17 12.95 26.97 -45.94
N ALA A 18 12.48 25.75 -45.67
CA ALA A 18 13.00 24.92 -44.60
C ALA A 18 14.43 24.51 -44.98
N GLN A 19 15.41 24.95 -44.19
CA GLN A 19 16.82 24.63 -44.39
C GLN A 19 17.19 23.47 -43.45
N GLU A 20 17.67 22.37 -44.03
CA GLU A 20 18.18 21.20 -43.32
C GLU A 20 19.49 21.53 -42.59
N ASP A 21 19.39 21.80 -41.29
CA ASP A 21 20.58 21.87 -40.44
C ASP A 21 21.01 20.45 -40.04
N SER A 22 21.87 19.90 -40.88
CA SER A 22 22.75 18.78 -40.55
C SER A 22 23.60 19.13 -39.32
N VAL A 23 23.15 18.72 -38.14
CA VAL A 23 23.95 18.81 -36.90
C VAL A 23 25.10 17.83 -37.00
N ARG A 24 26.27 18.36 -37.39
CA ARG A 24 27.57 17.73 -37.23
C ARG A 24 27.83 17.46 -35.76
N SER A 25 28.13 16.20 -35.44
CA SER A 25 28.70 15.76 -34.18
C SER A 25 29.95 16.58 -33.85
N SER A 26 29.85 17.44 -32.85
CA SER A 26 30.99 18.04 -32.16
C SER A 26 30.93 17.63 -30.70
N GLU A 27 32.11 17.50 -30.13
CA GLU A 27 32.45 16.62 -29.01
C GLU A 27 31.73 16.92 -27.70
N SER A 28 31.57 15.83 -26.94
CA SER A 28 30.98 15.70 -25.62
C SER A 28 31.56 16.65 -24.56
N ASN A 29 30.67 17.22 -23.72
CA ASN A 29 30.78 17.25 -22.26
C ASN A 29 29.48 17.74 -21.61
N ILE A 30 28.33 17.18 -21.99
CA ILE A 30 27.16 17.25 -21.13
C ILE A 30 27.23 16.02 -20.25
N ALA A 31 27.60 16.20 -18.98
CA ALA A 31 27.41 15.17 -17.99
C ALA A 31 25.91 14.85 -17.94
N VAL A 32 25.49 13.76 -18.61
CA VAL A 32 24.19 13.17 -18.37
C VAL A 32 24.29 12.51 -17.01
N VAL A 33 23.93 13.26 -15.97
CA VAL A 33 23.71 12.70 -14.64
C VAL A 33 22.37 11.99 -14.69
N SER A 34 22.35 10.79 -15.29
CA SER A 34 21.30 9.83 -14.99
C SER A 34 21.67 9.23 -13.64
N ALA A 35 20.88 9.48 -12.60
CA ALA A 35 20.82 8.52 -11.51
C ALA A 35 20.55 7.15 -12.17
N ASP A 36 21.33 6.12 -11.84
CA ASP A 36 21.02 4.77 -12.29
C ASP A 36 19.55 4.50 -11.94
N ASN A 37 18.68 4.53 -12.95
CA ASN A 37 17.23 4.46 -12.76
C ASN A 37 16.87 2.98 -12.53
N LEU A 38 17.49 2.39 -11.52
CA LEU A 38 17.34 1.02 -11.12
C LEU A 38 15.91 0.84 -10.65
N LYS A 39 15.19 0.00 -11.38
CA LYS A 39 13.83 -0.40 -11.02
C LYS A 39 13.87 -1.04 -9.63
N VAL A 40 12.99 -0.61 -8.73
CA VAL A 40 12.95 -1.10 -7.35
C VAL A 40 11.97 -2.26 -7.24
N VAL A 41 12.36 -3.29 -6.51
CA VAL A 41 11.50 -4.39 -6.10
C VAL A 41 11.58 -4.56 -4.59
N TYR A 42 10.48 -4.93 -3.96
CA TYR A 42 10.37 -5.03 -2.53
C TYR A 42 10.57 -6.47 -2.06
N ARG A 43 11.38 -6.61 -1.02
CA ARG A 43 11.59 -7.89 -0.35
C ARG A 43 10.39 -8.24 0.50
N GLY A 44 10.07 -9.53 0.53
CA GLY A 44 9.00 -10.03 1.39
C GLY A 44 7.61 -9.78 0.84
N VAL A 45 7.47 -9.52 -0.46
CA VAL A 45 6.22 -9.39 -1.22
C VAL A 45 6.40 -9.94 -2.65
N LEU A 46 5.29 -10.33 -3.30
CA LEU A 46 5.29 -10.65 -4.72
C LEU A 46 5.23 -9.35 -5.54
N ASN A 47 6.29 -9.07 -6.30
CA ASN A 47 6.37 -7.89 -7.14
C ASN A 47 5.82 -8.22 -8.54
N PRO A 48 4.75 -7.57 -9.01
CA PRO A 48 4.26 -7.78 -10.37
C PRO A 48 5.26 -7.20 -11.38
N ILE A 49 5.66 -8.01 -12.36
CA ILE A 49 6.59 -7.64 -13.43
C ILE A 49 5.89 -7.84 -14.77
N SER A 50 5.90 -6.80 -15.60
CA SER A 50 5.44 -6.88 -17.00
C SER A 50 6.63 -6.76 -17.93
N ILE A 51 6.76 -7.71 -18.85
CA ILE A 51 7.81 -7.76 -19.86
C ILE A 51 7.11 -7.77 -21.23
N SER A 52 7.48 -6.80 -22.06
CA SER A 52 7.06 -6.72 -23.46
C SER A 52 8.32 -6.56 -24.30
N VAL A 53 8.47 -7.42 -25.30
CA VAL A 53 9.60 -7.39 -26.22
C VAL A 53 9.02 -7.25 -27.63
N PRO A 54 8.92 -6.01 -28.16
CA PRO A 54 8.37 -5.80 -29.49
C PRO A 54 9.27 -6.42 -30.56
N ASN A 55 8.69 -6.82 -31.68
CA ASN A 55 9.40 -7.33 -32.85
C ASN A 55 10.29 -8.57 -32.59
N CYS A 56 10.02 -9.34 -31.54
CA CYS A 56 10.62 -10.65 -31.35
C CYS A 56 9.70 -11.78 -31.84
N LYS A 57 10.31 -12.92 -32.19
CA LYS A 57 9.60 -14.15 -32.50
C LYS A 57 9.15 -14.84 -31.21
N THR A 58 10.07 -15.01 -30.26
CA THR A 58 9.77 -15.50 -28.91
C THR A 58 10.71 -14.87 -27.90
N PHE A 59 10.32 -14.87 -26.62
CA PHE A 59 11.23 -14.57 -25.53
C PHE A 59 10.94 -15.44 -24.31
N THR A 60 11.96 -15.67 -23.51
CA THR A 60 11.85 -16.32 -22.19
C THR A 60 12.51 -15.45 -21.14
N ALA A 61 11.90 -15.39 -19.96
CA ALA A 61 12.44 -14.66 -18.82
C ALA A 61 12.79 -15.63 -17.69
N SER A 62 13.95 -15.43 -17.08
CA SER A 62 14.46 -16.24 -15.97
C SER A 62 15.10 -15.36 -14.91
N GLY A 63 15.06 -15.81 -13.67
CA GLY A 63 15.63 -15.08 -12.53
C GLY A 63 15.26 -15.77 -11.23
N ILE A 64 16.08 -15.55 -10.19
CA ILE A 64 15.81 -16.14 -8.87
C ILE A 64 14.53 -15.53 -8.31
N GLY A 65 13.57 -16.40 -7.94
CA GLY A 65 12.27 -15.99 -7.43
C GLY A 65 11.32 -15.39 -8.47
N LEU A 66 11.65 -15.47 -9.77
CA LEU A 66 10.76 -15.07 -10.86
C LEU A 66 9.82 -16.23 -11.20
N SER A 67 8.53 -15.95 -11.33
CA SER A 67 7.52 -16.94 -11.71
C SER A 67 6.58 -16.36 -12.77
N ARG A 68 6.36 -17.09 -13.85
CA ARG A 68 5.44 -16.68 -14.92
C ARG A 68 3.99 -16.86 -14.44
N LYS A 69 3.16 -15.83 -14.65
CA LYS A 69 1.71 -15.88 -14.36
C LYS A 69 0.92 -16.10 -15.65
N SER A 70 1.22 -15.30 -16.66
CA SER A 70 0.68 -15.42 -18.01
C SER A 70 1.68 -14.85 -19.01
N GLU A 71 1.31 -14.76 -20.28
CA GLU A 71 2.18 -14.18 -21.30
C GLU A 71 2.58 -12.74 -20.96
N GLY A 72 3.88 -12.46 -20.96
CA GLY A 72 4.43 -11.15 -20.59
C GLY A 72 4.22 -10.72 -19.13
N LYS A 73 3.56 -11.53 -18.28
CA LYS A 73 3.26 -11.20 -16.87
C LYS A 73 3.92 -12.19 -15.92
N TYR A 74 4.64 -11.64 -14.95
CA TYR A 74 5.44 -12.39 -13.99
C TYR A 74 5.23 -11.85 -12.58
N SER A 75 5.53 -12.67 -11.58
CA SER A 75 5.70 -12.25 -10.20
C SER A 75 7.13 -12.51 -9.77
N LEU A 76 7.78 -11.53 -9.14
CA LEU A 76 9.12 -11.65 -8.61
C LEU A 76 9.09 -11.58 -7.08
N SER A 77 9.57 -12.64 -6.41
CA SER A 77 9.91 -12.63 -4.99
C SER A 77 11.43 -12.55 -4.85
N PRO A 78 12.00 -11.35 -4.66
CA PRO A 78 13.45 -11.22 -4.56
C PRO A 78 13.95 -11.84 -3.25
N GLY A 79 15.08 -12.55 -3.35
CA GLY A 79 15.74 -13.15 -2.20
C GLY A 79 16.58 -12.16 -1.38
N GLN A 80 17.68 -12.68 -0.84
CA GLN A 80 18.67 -11.88 -0.12
C GLN A 80 19.54 -11.06 -1.08
N GLY A 81 20.25 -10.05 -0.54
CA GLY A 81 21.14 -9.18 -1.31
C GLY A 81 20.54 -7.85 -1.73
N LEU A 82 21.35 -7.03 -2.41
CA LEU A 82 20.99 -5.65 -2.82
C LEU A 82 20.28 -5.59 -4.17
N PHE A 83 20.41 -6.63 -5.00
CA PHE A 83 19.90 -6.63 -6.36
C PHE A 83 19.30 -7.99 -6.73
N SER A 84 18.24 -7.95 -7.55
CA SER A 84 17.69 -9.11 -8.26
C SER A 84 17.91 -8.91 -9.75
N ILE A 85 18.26 -9.97 -10.47
CA ILE A 85 18.55 -9.92 -11.91
C ILE A 85 17.53 -10.80 -12.63
N ILE A 86 16.89 -10.22 -13.65
CA ILE A 86 16.07 -10.94 -14.62
C ILE A 86 16.86 -11.03 -15.92
N LYS A 87 17.05 -12.24 -16.42
CA LYS A 87 17.68 -12.54 -17.70
C LYS A 87 16.61 -12.85 -18.74
N LEU A 88 16.62 -12.10 -19.84
CA LEU A 88 15.77 -12.35 -21.00
C LEU A 88 16.59 -13.05 -22.08
N ASN A 89 16.07 -14.16 -22.61
CA ASN A 89 16.56 -14.75 -23.85
C ASN A 89 15.52 -14.48 -24.94
N ILE A 90 15.92 -13.72 -25.95
CA ILE A 90 15.04 -13.21 -27.01
C ILE A 90 15.47 -13.86 -28.33
N GLU A 91 14.53 -14.40 -29.09
CA GLU A 91 14.72 -14.84 -30.47
C GLU A 91 14.06 -13.82 -31.41
N LEU A 92 14.84 -13.26 -32.32
CA LEU A 92 14.35 -12.33 -33.34
C LEU A 92 13.76 -13.07 -34.53
N ASN A 93 12.97 -12.36 -35.36
CA ASN A 93 12.33 -12.94 -36.55
C ASN A 93 13.33 -13.47 -37.58
N ASN A 94 14.58 -12.97 -37.58
CA ASN A 94 15.67 -13.45 -38.42
C ASN A 94 16.40 -14.69 -37.84
N GLY A 95 15.93 -15.24 -36.71
CA GLY A 95 16.53 -16.40 -36.03
C GLY A 95 17.72 -16.10 -35.12
N SER A 96 18.19 -14.84 -35.07
CA SER A 96 19.26 -14.44 -34.15
C SER A 96 18.77 -14.41 -32.69
N LYS A 97 19.68 -14.66 -31.75
CA LYS A 97 19.39 -14.70 -30.31
C LYS A 97 20.09 -13.56 -29.59
N ILE A 98 19.34 -12.86 -28.75
CA ILE A 98 19.83 -11.77 -27.91
C ILE A 98 19.60 -12.16 -26.45
N ILE A 99 20.58 -11.86 -25.61
CA ILE A 99 20.49 -12.02 -24.16
C ILE A 99 20.60 -10.64 -23.52
N GLU A 100 19.64 -10.32 -22.68
CA GLU A 100 19.62 -9.07 -21.92
C GLU A 100 19.46 -9.34 -20.42
N GLU A 101 20.12 -8.53 -19.61
CA GLU A 101 20.03 -8.59 -18.15
C GLU A 101 19.46 -7.30 -17.58
N TYR A 102 18.43 -7.45 -16.75
CA TYR A 102 17.74 -6.34 -16.10
C TYR A 102 17.94 -6.44 -14.60
N LYS A 103 18.67 -5.46 -14.04
CA LYS A 103 19.00 -5.39 -12.62
C LYS A 103 17.98 -4.53 -11.87
N PHE A 104 17.38 -5.11 -10.84
CA PHE A 104 16.43 -4.46 -9.95
C PHE A 104 17.05 -4.27 -8.58
N ARG A 105 16.90 -3.08 -7.99
CA ARG A 105 17.33 -2.83 -6.61
C ARG A 105 16.31 -3.42 -5.64
N ILE A 106 16.79 -4.24 -4.71
CA ILE A 106 15.93 -4.81 -3.67
C ILE A 106 15.85 -3.81 -2.51
N LYS A 107 14.63 -3.40 -2.15
CA LYS A 107 14.35 -2.63 -0.92
C LYS A 107 13.58 -3.48 0.08
N GLY A 108 13.91 -3.36 1.36
CA GLY A 108 13.08 -3.87 2.44
C GLY A 108 11.90 -2.95 2.70
N ILE A 109 10.78 -3.52 3.13
CA ILE A 109 9.65 -2.74 3.64
C ILE A 109 9.98 -2.39 5.10
N LYS A 110 9.95 -1.10 5.43
CA LYS A 110 10.47 -0.58 6.71
C LYS A 110 9.65 -1.05 7.92
N SER A 111 8.32 -1.10 7.79
CA SER A 111 7.44 -1.47 8.90
C SER A 111 6.31 -2.35 8.41
N PHE A 112 6.39 -3.63 8.74
CA PHE A 112 5.27 -4.55 8.62
C PHE A 112 4.40 -4.40 9.87
N LEU A 113 3.13 -4.06 9.68
CA LEU A 113 2.21 -3.77 10.77
C LEU A 113 1.20 -4.91 10.90
N GLY A 114 0.87 -5.28 12.13
CA GLY A 114 -0.33 -6.08 12.36
C GLY A 114 -1.57 -5.19 12.23
N LYS A 115 -2.66 -5.70 11.70
CA LYS A 115 -3.99 -5.11 11.86
C LYS A 115 -4.81 -5.98 12.79
N ILE A 116 -5.63 -5.38 13.63
CA ILE A 116 -6.67 -6.09 14.37
C ILE A 116 -8.02 -5.61 13.85
N ASN A 117 -8.84 -6.56 13.39
CA ASN A 117 -10.04 -6.31 12.59
C ASN A 117 -9.67 -5.49 11.35
N ASP A 118 -10.08 -4.22 11.30
CA ASP A 118 -9.74 -3.27 10.23
C ASP A 118 -8.96 -2.04 10.76
N ARG A 119 -8.55 -2.07 12.04
CA ARG A 119 -7.73 -1.02 12.65
C ARG A 119 -6.24 -1.30 12.42
N ILE A 120 -5.54 -0.32 11.86
CA ILE A 120 -4.10 -0.39 11.61
C ILE A 120 -3.35 -0.12 12.92
N ASN A 121 -2.40 -0.97 13.25
CA ASN A 121 -1.48 -0.72 14.37
C ASN A 121 -0.44 0.34 13.98
N CYS A 122 0.04 1.12 14.94
CA CYS A 122 1.22 1.97 14.75
C CYS A 122 2.30 1.66 15.78
N GLU A 123 3.55 1.98 15.45
CA GLU A 123 4.68 1.73 16.31
C GLU A 123 4.60 2.59 17.58
N GLY A 124 4.67 1.95 18.76
CA GLY A 124 4.55 2.62 20.06
C GLY A 124 3.13 2.99 20.49
N CYS A 125 2.12 2.75 19.66
CA CYS A 125 0.74 3.11 19.94
C CYS A 125 0.02 2.12 20.86
N ILE A 126 -1.06 2.58 21.50
CA ILE A 126 -2.00 1.76 22.23
C ILE A 126 -3.35 1.88 21.53
N LEU A 127 -3.87 0.77 21.00
CA LEU A 127 -5.21 0.73 20.42
C LEU A 127 -6.24 0.61 21.53
N GLU A 128 -7.17 1.55 21.57
CA GLU A 128 -8.32 1.50 22.47
C GLU A 128 -9.45 0.72 21.80
N MET A 129 -9.86 -0.38 22.44
CA MET A 129 -10.94 -1.23 21.93
C MET A 129 -11.86 -1.67 23.06
N THR A 130 -13.15 -1.69 22.78
CA THR A 130 -14.16 -2.23 23.68
C THR A 130 -14.10 -3.75 23.73
N LYS A 131 -14.65 -4.34 24.80
CA LYS A 131 -14.77 -5.81 24.90
C LYS A 131 -15.58 -6.42 23.75
N GLU A 132 -16.56 -5.68 23.25
CA GLU A 132 -17.41 -6.09 22.12
C GLU A 132 -16.60 -6.14 20.82
N GLU A 133 -15.81 -5.11 20.53
CA GLU A 133 -14.93 -5.08 19.34
C GLU A 133 -13.84 -6.15 19.39
N LEU A 134 -13.38 -6.48 20.60
CA LEU A 134 -12.38 -7.53 20.80
C LEU A 134 -12.95 -8.95 20.66
N TYR A 135 -14.26 -9.11 20.77
CA TYR A 135 -14.90 -10.41 20.65
C TYR A 135 -14.73 -10.96 19.22
N ASN A 136 -14.15 -12.16 19.10
CA ASN A 136 -13.83 -12.77 17.80
C ASN A 136 -12.96 -11.90 16.89
N SER A 137 -12.12 -11.05 17.50
CA SER A 137 -11.18 -10.24 16.75
C SER A 137 -10.26 -11.09 15.87
N THR A 138 -9.95 -10.54 14.70
CA THR A 138 -9.09 -11.19 13.70
C THR A 138 -7.83 -10.38 13.50
N ILE A 139 -6.67 -11.03 13.61
CA ILE A 139 -5.37 -10.46 13.27
C ILE A 139 -5.16 -10.61 11.76
N LYS A 140 -4.81 -9.51 11.10
CA LYS A 140 -4.50 -9.47 9.67
C LYS A 140 -3.13 -8.84 9.47
N TYR A 141 -2.60 -9.04 8.28
CA TYR A 141 -1.40 -8.34 7.84
C TYR A 141 -1.74 -6.91 7.42
N GLY A 142 -0.83 -5.98 7.69
CA GLY A 142 -0.94 -4.58 7.31
C GLY A 142 0.40 -4.01 6.91
N VAL A 143 0.32 -2.91 6.17
CA VAL A 143 1.46 -2.10 5.78
C VAL A 143 1.11 -0.65 6.15
N SER A 144 2.13 0.16 6.45
CA SER A 144 1.95 1.59 6.76
C SER A 144 1.18 2.29 5.64
N GLU A 145 0.40 3.30 5.99
CA GLU A 145 -0.29 4.17 5.03
C GLU A 145 0.70 4.91 4.12
N ASP A 146 1.93 5.12 4.58
CA ASP A 146 3.02 5.73 3.78
C ASP A 146 3.58 4.79 2.69
N CYS A 147 3.06 3.58 2.60
CA CYS A 147 3.39 2.64 1.55
C CYS A 147 2.74 3.09 0.24
N LEU A 148 3.49 3.85 -0.56
CA LEU A 148 3.08 4.39 -1.86
C LEU A 148 2.82 3.34 -2.96
N PHE A 149 2.65 2.05 -2.64
CA PHE A 149 2.50 0.99 -3.62
C PHE A 149 1.34 0.04 -3.28
N ASP A 150 0.54 -0.26 -4.30
CA ASP A 150 -0.58 -1.20 -4.25
C ASP A 150 -0.06 -2.64 -4.14
N LEU A 151 0.25 -3.05 -2.92
CA LEU A 151 0.54 -4.43 -2.62
C LEU A 151 -0.74 -5.23 -2.51
N ASP A 152 -0.84 -6.30 -3.29
CA ASP A 152 -1.79 -7.36 -3.02
C ASP A 152 -1.34 -8.14 -1.77
N LEU A 153 -1.95 -7.80 -0.64
CA LEU A 153 -1.73 -8.47 0.65
C LEU A 153 -2.72 -9.62 0.89
N SER A 154 -3.63 -9.91 -0.05
CA SER A 154 -4.68 -10.92 0.13
C SER A 154 -4.11 -12.33 0.37
N GLN A 155 -2.90 -12.58 -0.10
CA GLN A 155 -2.24 -13.89 0.00
C GLN A 155 -1.47 -14.07 1.32
N TYR A 156 -1.40 -13.04 2.16
CA TYR A 156 -0.75 -13.11 3.47
C TYR A 156 -1.66 -13.77 4.47
N LYS A 157 -1.12 -14.77 5.15
CA LYS A 157 -1.84 -15.54 6.16
C LYS A 157 -1.12 -15.41 7.49
N ILE A 158 -1.86 -14.98 8.51
CA ILE A 158 -1.42 -15.07 9.89
C ILE A 158 -1.58 -16.52 10.35
N ASN A 159 -0.47 -17.12 10.75
CA ASN A 159 -0.39 -18.53 11.13
C ASN A 159 -0.54 -18.72 12.64
N SER A 160 -0.06 -17.74 13.42
CA SER A 160 -0.10 -17.77 14.87
C SER A 160 0.19 -16.41 15.47
N PHE A 161 -0.22 -16.21 16.71
CA PHE A 161 0.21 -15.07 17.52
C PHE A 161 0.17 -15.43 19.00
N THR A 162 0.92 -14.67 19.81
CA THR A 162 0.90 -14.80 21.26
C THR A 162 0.26 -13.58 21.89
N ILE A 163 -0.69 -13.78 22.80
CA ILE A 163 -1.22 -12.73 23.66
C ILE A 163 -0.58 -12.81 25.04
N LYS A 164 -0.04 -11.70 25.53
CA LYS A 164 0.42 -11.51 26.90
C LYS A 164 -0.54 -10.60 27.67
N PHE A 165 -1.24 -11.20 28.63
CA PHE A 165 -2.01 -10.50 29.66
C PHE A 165 -1.21 -10.51 30.95
N SER A 166 -0.57 -9.39 31.31
CA SER A 166 0.30 -9.33 32.49
C SER A 166 1.34 -10.47 32.49
N ASN A 167 1.25 -11.43 33.43
CA ASN A 167 2.13 -12.60 33.52
C ASN A 167 1.65 -13.85 32.76
N LYS A 168 0.42 -13.83 32.22
CA LYS A 168 -0.14 -14.96 31.46
C LYS A 168 0.17 -14.80 29.96
N LYS A 169 0.71 -15.84 29.34
CA LYS A 169 0.90 -15.94 27.89
C LYS A 169 -0.05 -16.97 27.32
N ILE A 170 -0.68 -16.65 26.19
CA ILE A 170 -1.60 -17.53 25.47
C ILE A 170 -1.15 -17.56 24.01
N VAL A 171 -0.77 -18.73 23.51
CA VAL A 171 -0.37 -18.92 22.11
C VAL A 171 -1.59 -19.37 21.32
N ILE A 172 -1.85 -18.72 20.19
CA ILE A 172 -2.97 -19.01 19.31
C ILE A 172 -2.47 -19.46 17.96
N LYS A 173 -3.08 -20.53 17.45
CA LYS A 173 -2.93 -20.99 16.07
C LYS A 173 -4.02 -20.38 15.21
N GLY A 174 -3.65 -19.92 14.01
CA GLY A 174 -4.50 -19.15 13.13
C GLY A 174 -4.51 -17.66 13.47
N ASN A 175 -5.54 -16.97 12.99
CA ASN A 175 -5.61 -15.53 13.00
C ASN A 175 -6.77 -14.96 13.80
N LYS A 176 -7.55 -15.79 14.49
CA LYS A 176 -8.73 -15.37 15.25
C LYS A 176 -8.56 -15.62 16.73
N PHE A 177 -9.19 -14.77 17.54
CA PHE A 177 -9.30 -15.02 18.97
C PHE A 177 -10.15 -16.27 19.22
N ASN A 178 -9.71 -17.10 20.18
CA ASN A 178 -10.43 -18.28 20.61
C ASN A 178 -11.22 -18.00 21.90
N ASP A 179 -11.99 -18.99 22.35
CA ASP A 179 -12.83 -18.86 23.54
C ASP A 179 -12.05 -18.56 24.82
N ASP A 180 -10.83 -19.09 24.96
CA ASP A 180 -9.96 -18.81 26.11
C ASP A 180 -9.59 -17.33 26.21
N ILE A 181 -9.26 -16.71 25.08
CA ILE A 181 -8.99 -15.27 25.00
C ILE A 181 -10.27 -14.50 25.29
N ASN A 182 -11.36 -14.84 24.61
CA ASN A 182 -12.64 -14.16 24.78
C ASN A 182 -13.08 -14.17 26.26
N ASN A 183 -12.92 -15.30 26.95
CA ASN A 183 -13.20 -15.43 28.38
C ASN A 183 -12.25 -14.61 29.25
N THR A 184 -10.96 -14.53 28.88
CA THR A 184 -9.98 -13.68 29.58
C THR A 184 -10.34 -12.20 29.42
N ILE A 185 -10.67 -11.75 28.20
CA ILE A 185 -11.07 -10.37 27.89
C ILE A 185 -12.37 -9.99 28.61
N LYS A 186 -13.36 -10.89 28.65
CA LYS A 186 -14.63 -10.68 29.39
C LYS A 186 -14.37 -10.38 30.87
N LYS A 187 -13.43 -11.08 31.50
CA LYS A 187 -13.06 -10.91 32.92
C LYS A 187 -12.13 -9.71 33.19
N SER A 188 -11.42 -9.22 32.17
CA SER A 188 -10.53 -8.07 32.32
C SER A 188 -11.29 -6.79 32.70
N LYS A 189 -10.67 -5.94 33.51
CA LYS A 189 -11.23 -4.64 33.90
C LYS A 189 -11.01 -3.59 32.81
N LYS A 190 -11.79 -2.52 32.81
CA LYS A 190 -11.50 -1.30 32.03
C LYS A 190 -10.07 -0.82 32.34
N GLY A 191 -9.37 -0.32 31.32
CA GLY A 191 -7.98 0.12 31.42
C GLY A 191 -6.96 -1.02 31.46
N SER A 192 -7.40 -2.29 31.41
CA SER A 192 -6.46 -3.40 31.28
C SER A 192 -5.75 -3.33 29.95
N ILE A 193 -4.42 -3.47 29.98
CA ILE A 193 -3.57 -3.45 28.80
C ILE A 193 -3.02 -4.85 28.55
N PHE A 194 -3.03 -5.28 27.29
CA PHE A 194 -2.39 -6.51 26.85
C PHE A 194 -1.64 -6.33 25.54
N LEU A 195 -0.76 -7.28 25.25
CA LEU A 195 0.14 -7.25 24.11
C LEU A 195 -0.11 -8.46 23.21
N ILE A 196 -0.25 -8.23 21.92
CA ILE A 196 -0.21 -9.25 20.87
C ILE A 196 1.15 -9.16 20.19
N TYR A 197 1.92 -10.23 20.22
CA TYR A 197 3.29 -10.27 19.71
C TYR A 197 3.60 -11.66 19.19
N ASP A 198 4.81 -11.83 18.65
CA ASP A 198 5.24 -13.09 18.03
C ASP A 198 4.22 -13.55 16.96
N ILE A 199 3.82 -12.59 16.12
CA ILE A 199 2.83 -12.81 15.08
C ILE A 199 3.54 -13.50 13.91
N GLY A 200 3.36 -14.81 13.83
CA GLY A 200 3.85 -15.63 12.73
C GLY A 200 2.94 -15.52 11.53
N TYR A 201 3.51 -15.32 10.34
CA TYR A 201 2.76 -15.22 9.09
C TYR A 201 3.51 -15.89 7.95
N SER A 202 2.82 -16.10 6.84
CA SER A 202 3.38 -16.64 5.61
C SER A 202 2.71 -16.03 4.40
N PHE A 203 3.43 -15.98 3.27
CA PHE A 203 2.87 -15.62 1.97
C PHE A 203 3.56 -16.45 0.86
N PRO A 204 2.96 -16.62 -0.33
CA PRO A 204 3.58 -17.39 -1.41
C PRO A 204 4.87 -16.75 -1.91
N GLY A 205 5.97 -17.52 -1.98
CA GLY A 205 7.28 -16.98 -2.32
C GLY A 205 8.12 -16.55 -1.11
N SER A 206 7.65 -16.77 0.12
CA SER A 206 8.40 -16.54 1.36
C SER A 206 9.27 -17.74 1.79
N GLU A 207 9.24 -18.84 1.04
CA GLU A 207 9.83 -20.13 1.47
C GLU A 207 11.35 -20.04 1.66
N ASN A 208 12.01 -19.13 0.94
CA ASN A 208 13.46 -18.90 1.00
C ASN A 208 13.83 -17.57 1.68
N TYR A 209 12.90 -16.97 2.43
CA TYR A 209 13.09 -15.65 3.02
C TYR A 209 12.64 -15.61 4.49
N LEU A 210 13.52 -15.15 5.36
CA LEU A 210 13.16 -14.85 6.74
C LEU A 210 12.30 -13.59 6.78
N LEU A 211 11.02 -13.78 7.08
CA LEU A 211 10.05 -12.70 7.20
C LEU A 211 10.42 -11.74 8.33
N GLY A 212 10.21 -10.45 8.07
CA GLY A 212 10.40 -9.41 9.07
C GLY A 212 9.40 -9.61 10.22
N ARG A 213 9.77 -9.20 11.43
CA ARG A 213 8.84 -9.27 12.55
C ARG A 213 7.78 -8.18 12.41
N LEU A 214 6.52 -8.55 12.61
CA LEU A 214 5.43 -7.59 12.73
C LEU A 214 5.56 -6.80 14.03
N VAL A 215 5.25 -5.51 13.95
CA VAL A 215 5.19 -4.63 15.14
C VAL A 215 4.14 -5.17 16.10
N PRO A 216 4.48 -5.40 17.39
CA PRO A 216 3.52 -5.85 18.40
C PRO A 216 2.32 -4.90 18.52
N ILE A 217 1.13 -5.46 18.71
CA ILE A 217 -0.11 -4.69 18.88
C ILE A 217 -0.39 -4.58 20.38
N LYS A 218 -0.37 -3.35 20.91
CA LYS A 218 -0.73 -3.07 22.30
C LYS A 218 -2.16 -2.56 22.36
N ILE A 219 -2.98 -3.18 23.21
CA ILE A 219 -4.42 -2.88 23.29
C ILE A 219 -4.78 -2.50 24.71
N MET A 220 -5.58 -1.45 24.85
CA MET A 220 -6.25 -1.07 26.10
C MET A 220 -7.75 -1.31 25.99
N ILE A 221 -8.31 -1.98 26.99
CA ILE A 221 -9.75 -2.24 27.03
C ILE A 221 -10.47 -0.98 27.52
N VAL A 222 -11.30 -0.40 26.67
CA VAL A 222 -12.15 0.76 26.99
C VAL A 222 -13.62 0.36 27.09
N GLU A 223 -14.43 1.25 27.64
CA GLU A 223 -15.89 1.11 27.60
C GLU A 223 -16.41 1.84 26.37
N LYS A 224 -17.57 1.42 25.87
CA LYS A 224 -18.24 2.16 24.81
C LYS A 224 -18.57 3.55 25.34
N GLU A 225 -18.12 4.59 24.63
CA GLU A 225 -18.60 5.94 24.91
C GLU A 225 -20.11 5.94 24.71
N VAL A 226 -20.84 6.13 25.80
CA VAL A 226 -22.27 6.38 25.72
C VAL A 226 -22.39 7.84 25.32
N GLU A 227 -22.74 8.10 24.05
CA GLU A 227 -23.19 9.43 23.64
C GLU A 227 -24.43 9.79 24.47
N GLN A 228 -24.19 10.50 25.56
CA GLN A 228 -25.25 11.02 26.40
C GLN A 228 -25.85 12.24 25.69
N ASN A 229 -26.80 12.00 24.78
CA ASN A 229 -27.79 13.01 24.37
C ASN A 229 -28.78 13.26 25.54
N TYR A 230 -28.23 13.64 26.70
CA TYR A 230 -28.96 13.74 27.97
C TYR A 230 -29.83 15.00 28.06
N TYR A 231 -29.46 16.05 27.33
CA TYR A 231 -30.15 17.35 27.36
C TYR A 231 -31.30 17.47 26.36
N GLU A 232 -31.27 16.76 25.24
CA GLU A 232 -32.31 16.93 24.21
C GLU A 232 -33.65 16.27 24.56
N ASN A 233 -33.69 15.33 25.52
CA ASN A 233 -34.89 14.51 25.66
C ASN A 233 -35.84 14.97 26.79
N LYS A 234 -35.35 15.32 27.98
CA LYS A 234 -36.28 15.60 29.11
C LYS A 234 -36.87 17.01 29.09
N GLU A 235 -36.08 18.01 28.75
CA GLU A 235 -36.52 19.42 28.79
C GLU A 235 -37.36 19.77 27.55
N PHE A 236 -36.91 19.34 26.37
CA PHE A 236 -37.68 19.45 25.13
C PHE A 236 -39.03 18.73 25.18
N ILE A 237 -39.08 17.51 25.73
CA ILE A 237 -40.35 16.79 25.91
C ILE A 237 -41.26 17.55 26.88
N ARG A 238 -40.74 18.04 28.01
CA ARG A 238 -41.53 18.84 28.96
C ARG A 238 -42.08 20.12 28.31
N ASP A 239 -41.25 20.83 27.57
CA ASP A 239 -41.64 22.09 26.91
C ASP A 239 -42.61 21.86 25.76
N SER A 240 -42.45 20.77 25.01
CA SER A 240 -43.39 20.37 23.96
C SER A 240 -44.75 20.00 24.56
N ILE A 241 -44.77 19.24 25.66
CA ILE A 241 -46.02 18.92 26.40
C ILE A 241 -46.67 20.20 26.93
N ARG A 242 -45.87 21.16 27.44
CA ARG A 242 -46.38 22.43 27.94
C ARG A 242 -47.02 23.26 26.82
N ARG A 243 -46.35 23.35 25.67
CA ARG A 243 -46.87 24.04 24.48
C ARG A 243 -48.17 23.43 23.97
N MET A 244 -48.21 22.10 23.81
CA MET A 244 -49.43 21.39 23.38
C MET A 244 -50.61 21.60 24.35
N LYS A 245 -50.36 21.64 25.66
CA LYS A 245 -51.41 21.93 26.67
C LYS A 245 -51.94 23.36 26.54
N ILE A 246 -51.09 24.32 26.23
CA ILE A 246 -51.48 25.73 26.04
C ILE A 246 -52.32 25.89 24.77
N GLU A 247 -51.87 25.35 23.64
CA GLU A 247 -52.61 25.39 22.37
C GLU A 247 -54.00 24.74 22.49
N LYS A 248 -54.08 23.57 23.14
CA LYS A 248 -55.35 22.89 23.39
C LYS A 248 -56.31 23.68 24.27
N LYS A 249 -55.79 24.55 25.16
CA LYS A 249 -56.59 25.46 25.98
C LYS A 249 -57.10 26.65 25.18
N LEU A 250 -56.30 27.15 24.23
CA LEU A 250 -56.68 28.25 23.33
C LEU A 250 -57.76 27.81 22.32
N LEU A 251 -57.67 26.58 21.81
CA LEU A 251 -58.66 26.02 20.86
C LEU A 251 -60.02 25.65 21.48
N LYS A 252 -60.16 25.73 22.82
CA LYS A 252 -61.41 25.44 23.55
C LYS A 252 -62.15 26.71 24.02
N ARG A 253 -61.63 27.89 23.68
CA ARG A 253 -62.30 29.18 23.86
C ARG A 253 -62.86 29.63 22.52
#